data_AF-A0A6J5U2M0-F1
#
_entry.id   AF-A0A6J5U2M0-F1
#
_cell.length_a   1.000
_cell.length_b   1.000
_cell.length_c   1.000
_cell.angle_alpha   90.00
_cell.angle_beta   90.00
_cell.angle_gamma   90.00
#
_symmetry.space_group_name_H-M   'P 1'
#
loop_
_entity.id
_entity.type
_entity.pdbx_description
1 polymer ?
#
loop_
_entity_poly.entity_id
_entity_poly.type
_entity_poly.pdbx_seq_one_letter_code
_entity_poly.pdbx_strand_id
1 'polypeptide(L)'
;MDCGFRFRPTEEELVNHYLRKKKQDKDFKVDHIIPEIDICKYEPWDLPGLFTEPESPYQDMFFFSPRDYKYINNRARTNRVTERGFWKSQAKNV
;
A
#
# COMPACT_ATOMS: atom_id res chain seq x y z
N MET A 1 5.04 1.82 21.58
CA MET A 1 4.32 0.53 21.45
C MET A 1 5.11 -0.48 22.29
N ASP A 2 4.43 -1.27 23.13
CA ASP A 2 5.08 -2.26 24.00
C ASP A 2 5.73 -3.40 23.20
N CYS A 3 6.83 -3.94 23.72
CA CYS A 3 7.66 -4.98 23.13
C CYS A 3 6.85 -6.28 22.95
N GLY A 4 6.24 -6.48 21.77
CA GLY A 4 5.59 -7.75 21.41
C GLY A 4 4.47 -7.67 20.39
N PHE A 5 3.84 -6.51 20.19
CA PHE A 5 2.76 -6.36 19.21
C PHE A 5 3.33 -5.97 17.84
N ARG A 6 3.17 -6.85 16.85
CA ARG A 6 3.50 -6.58 15.44
C ARG A 6 2.23 -6.44 14.63
N PHE A 7 2.26 -5.52 13.68
CA PHE A 7 1.20 -5.40 12.69
C PHE A 7 1.22 -6.61 11.76
N ARG A 8 0.25 -7.51 11.93
CA ARG A 8 0.05 -8.72 11.12
C ARG A 8 -1.43 -8.90 10.79
N PRO A 9 -2.00 -8.01 9.95
CA PRO A 9 -3.40 -8.09 9.60
C PRO A 9 -3.67 -9.31 8.72
N THR A 10 -4.84 -9.90 8.89
CA THR A 10 -5.41 -10.84 7.92
C THR A 10 -5.86 -10.11 6.65
N GLU A 11 -6.04 -10.85 5.55
CA GLU A 11 -6.61 -10.29 4.31
C GLU A 11 -7.98 -9.65 4.55
N GLU A 12 -8.80 -10.27 5.41
CA GLU A 12 -10.11 -9.74 5.77
C GLU A 12 -9.98 -8.41 6.53
N GLU A 13 -9.08 -8.31 7.51
CA GLU A 13 -8.85 -7.05 8.23
C GLU A 13 -8.34 -5.94 7.31
N LEU A 14 -7.42 -6.26 6.38
CA LEU A 14 -6.94 -5.29 5.39
C LEU A 14 -8.10 -4.66 4.61
N VAL A 15 -9.04 -5.47 4.14
CA VAL A 15 -10.17 -4.99 3.32
C VAL A 15 -11.29 -4.37 4.18
N ASN A 16 -11.81 -5.15 5.13
CA ASN A 16 -13.03 -4.81 5.87
C ASN A 16 -12.79 -3.82 7.01
N HIS A 17 -11.56 -3.73 7.52
CA HIS A 17 -11.22 -2.77 8.56
C HIS A 17 -10.44 -1.60 7.98
N TYR A 18 -9.20 -1.80 7.55
CA TYR A 18 -8.28 -0.72 7.23
C TYR A 18 -8.69 0.04 5.97
N LEU A 19 -8.85 -0.66 4.83
CA LEU A 19 -9.21 -0.01 3.57
C LEU A 19 -10.60 0.62 3.61
N ARG A 20 -11.58 -0.09 4.18
CA ARG A 20 -12.95 0.45 4.33
C ARG A 20 -12.97 1.70 5.20
N LYS A 21 -12.23 1.74 6.31
CA LYS A 21 -12.14 2.93 7.17
C LYS A 21 -11.43 4.08 6.48
N LYS A 22 -10.30 3.83 5.80
CA LYS A 22 -9.58 4.83 4.99
C LYS A 22 -10.50 5.49 3.98
N LYS A 23 -11.27 4.70 3.22
CA LYS A 23 -12.21 5.21 2.21
C LYS A 23 -13.34 6.05 2.79
N GLN A 24 -13.76 5.77 4.03
CA GLN A 24 -14.82 6.52 4.70
C GLN A 24 -14.30 7.80 5.37
N ASP A 25 -12.99 8.04 5.39
CA ASP A 25 -12.32 9.15 6.10
C ASP A 25 -12.71 9.22 7.58
N LYS A 26 -12.89 8.04 8.20
CA LYS A 26 -13.51 7.90 9.54
C LYS A 26 -12.54 7.64 10.67
N ASP A 27 -11.25 7.48 10.41
CA ASP A 27 -10.32 7.03 11.45
C ASP A 27 -8.87 7.47 11.21
N PHE A 28 -8.45 8.55 11.89
CA PHE A 28 -7.06 9.03 11.87
C PHE A 28 -6.06 7.95 12.34
N LYS A 29 -6.50 6.98 13.15
CA LYS A 29 -5.61 5.90 13.62
C LYS A 29 -5.20 4.96 12.50
N VAL A 30 -6.03 4.82 11.47
CA VAL A 30 -5.71 3.98 10.30
C VAL A 30 -4.53 4.58 9.53
N ASP A 31 -4.49 5.90 9.36
CA ASP A 31 -3.39 6.60 8.68
C ASP A 31 -2.08 6.55 9.45
N HIS A 32 -2.13 6.46 10.78
CA HIS A 32 -0.95 6.25 11.62
C HIS A 32 -0.39 4.82 11.54
N ILE A 33 -1.20 3.83 11.15
CA ILE A 33 -0.79 2.42 11.08
C ILE A 33 -0.32 2.05 9.67
N ILE A 34 -1.06 2.48 8.64
CA ILE A 34 -0.74 2.22 7.23
C ILE A 34 -0.57 3.58 6.54
N PRO A 35 0.68 3.97 6.16
CA PRO A 35 0.92 5.25 5.51
C PRO A 35 0.33 5.27 4.08
N GLU A 36 0.06 6.47 3.58
CA GLU A 36 -0.36 6.68 2.20
C GLU A 36 0.84 7.07 1.33
N ILE A 37 1.05 6.33 0.23
CA ILE A 37 2.16 6.51 -0.71
C ILE A 37 1.64 6.32 -2.13
N ASP A 38 1.96 7.26 -3.00
CA ASP A 38 1.74 7.13 -4.44
C ASP A 38 2.82 6.23 -5.05
N ILE A 39 2.59 4.93 -5.02
CA ILE A 39 3.58 3.91 -5.40
C ILE A 39 4.06 4.03 -6.85
N CYS A 40 3.28 4.67 -7.72
CA CYS A 40 3.66 4.86 -9.12
C CYS A 40 4.71 5.96 -9.30
N LYS A 41 4.97 6.80 -8.29
CA LYS A 41 6.01 7.83 -8.32
C LYS A 41 7.38 7.33 -7.88
N TYR A 42 7.48 6.09 -7.40
CA TYR A 42 8.69 5.54 -6.81
C TYR A 42 9.12 4.29 -7.53
N GLU A 43 10.43 4.12 -7.67
CA GLU A 43 10.99 2.87 -8.14
C GLU A 43 11.05 1.84 -6.99
N PRO A 44 11.08 0.54 -7.30
CA PRO A 44 11.12 -0.51 -6.27
C PRO A 44 12.28 -0.35 -5.26
N TRP A 45 13.43 0.19 -5.70
CA TRP A 45 14.61 0.41 -4.86
C TRP A 45 14.55 1.70 -4.03
N ASP A 46 13.61 2.61 -4.32
CA ASP A 46 13.38 3.79 -3.49
C ASP A 46 12.52 3.45 -2.28
N LEU A 47 11.69 2.39 -2.37
CA LEU A 47 10.73 2.02 -1.33
C LEU A 47 11.35 1.80 0.06
N PRO A 48 12.49 1.10 0.22
CA PRO A 48 13.09 0.93 1.56
C PRO A 48 13.36 2.25 2.28
N GLY A 49 13.71 3.31 1.55
CA GLY A 49 13.97 4.63 2.14
C GLY A 49 12.74 5.45 2.50
N LEU A 50 11.53 5.01 2.12
CA LEU A 50 10.28 5.72 2.39
C LEU A 50 9.64 5.34 3.74
N PHE A 51 10.08 4.22 4.32
CA PHE A 51 9.48 3.67 5.53
C PHE A 51 10.49 3.65 6.67
N THR A 52 9.98 3.49 7.89
CA THR A 52 10.85 3.20 9.03
C THR A 52 11.54 1.86 8.81
N GLU A 53 12.82 1.79 9.17
CA GLU A 53 13.62 0.56 9.09
C GLU A 53 12.82 -0.63 9.65
N PRO A 54 12.61 -1.69 8.85
CA PRO A 54 11.82 -2.82 9.30
C PRO A 54 12.55 -3.55 10.44
N GLU A 55 11.79 -4.09 11.39
CA GLU A 55 12.38 -4.87 12.50
C GLU A 55 13.05 -6.16 12.01
N SER A 56 12.70 -6.61 10.80
CA SER A 56 13.19 -7.83 10.16
C SER A 56 13.24 -7.66 8.65
N PRO A 57 14.24 -8.25 7.95
CA PRO A 57 14.32 -8.23 6.49
C PRO A 57 13.15 -8.96 5.78
N TYR A 58 12.36 -9.74 6.54
CA TYR A 58 11.18 -10.45 6.04
C TYR A 58 9.86 -9.81 6.46
N GLN A 59 9.89 -8.58 6.97
CA GLN A 59 8.67 -7.89 7.37
C GLN A 59 7.94 -7.34 6.15
N ASP A 60 6.68 -7.73 6.00
CA ASP A 60 5.80 -7.16 4.99
C ASP A 60 5.52 -5.68 5.29
N MET A 61 5.40 -4.92 4.21
CA MET A 61 5.18 -3.48 4.26
C MET A 61 3.83 -3.14 3.64
N PHE A 62 3.00 -2.43 4.39
CA PHE A 62 1.64 -2.08 3.98
C PHE A 62 1.56 -0.58 3.73
N PHE A 63 0.88 -0.19 2.66
CA PHE A 63 0.62 1.21 2.33
C PHE A 63 -0.72 1.34 1.62
N PHE A 64 -1.37 2.50 1.78
CA PHE A 64 -2.44 2.91 0.88
C PHE A 64 -1.81 3.59 -0.32
N SER A 65 -2.33 3.31 -1.52
CA SER A 65 -1.97 4.06 -2.72
C SER A 65 -3.22 4.67 -3.33
N PRO A 66 -3.18 5.95 -3.73
CA PRO A 66 -4.16 6.51 -4.64
C PRO A 66 -4.32 5.58 -5.84
N ARG A 67 -5.57 5.36 -6.25
CA ARG A 67 -5.83 4.56 -7.44
C ARG A 67 -5.63 5.45 -8.66
N ASP A 68 -4.44 5.39 -9.24
CA ASP A 68 -4.12 6.14 -10.46
C ASP A 68 -4.77 5.46 -11.67
N TYR A 69 -5.68 6.16 -12.35
CA TYR A 69 -6.40 5.67 -13.51
C TYR A 69 -5.74 6.18 -14.77
N LYS A 70 -5.36 5.27 -15.68
CA LYS A 70 -4.70 5.62 -16.94
C LYS A 70 -5.54 6.57 -17.80
N TYR A 71 -6.87 6.46 -17.70
CA TYR A 71 -7.81 7.33 -18.40
C TYR A 71 -8.98 7.70 -17.48
N ILE A 72 -9.37 8.97 -17.50
CA ILE A 72 -10.50 9.50 -16.71
C ILE A 72 -11.82 8.74 -17.02
N ASN A 73 -12.00 8.32 -18.28
CA ASN A 73 -13.18 7.60 -18.75
C ASN A 73 -13.13 6.07 -18.54
N ASN A 74 -11.97 5.51 -18.17
CA ASN A 74 -11.81 4.06 -18.03
C ASN A 74 -11.12 3.71 -16.71
N ARG A 75 -11.94 3.54 -15.66
CA ARG A 75 -11.48 3.13 -14.32
C ARG A 75 -11.00 1.67 -14.23
N ALA A 76 -11.06 0.89 -15.31
CA ALA A 76 -10.56 -0.48 -15.30
C ALA A 76 -9.03 -0.54 -15.44
N ARG A 77 -8.41 0.47 -16.07
CA ARG A 77 -6.95 0.50 -16.31
C ARG A 77 -6.27 1.40 -15.29
N THR A 78 -5.44 0.80 -14.44
CA THR A 78 -4.57 1.55 -13.53
C THR A 78 -3.30 1.98 -14.25
N ASN A 79 -2.82 3.18 -13.97
CA ASN A 79 -1.46 3.56 -14.31
C ASN A 79 -0.51 2.76 -13.41
N ARG A 80 0.60 2.32 -14.00
CA ARG A 80 1.62 1.53 -13.33
C ARG A 80 3.01 1.93 -13.78
N VAL A 81 3.13 3.07 -14.45
CA VAL A 81 4.39 3.58 -14.99
C VAL A 81 5.09 4.36 -13.90
N THR A 82 6.36 4.08 -13.70
CA THR A 82 7.30 4.87 -12.91
C THR A 82 8.17 5.70 -13.85
N GLU A 83 9.06 6.56 -13.34
CA GLU A 83 9.93 7.38 -14.19
C GLU A 83 10.81 6.50 -15.10
N ARG A 84 11.29 5.37 -14.58
CA ARG A 84 12.29 4.51 -15.23
C ARG A 84 11.73 3.15 -15.65
N GLY A 85 10.44 2.88 -15.45
CA GLY A 85 9.86 1.57 -15.74
C GLY A 85 8.36 1.45 -15.54
N PHE A 86 7.91 0.25 -15.19
CA PHE A 86 6.51 0.00 -14.85
C PHE A 86 6.35 -1.21 -13.93
N TRP A 87 5.32 -1.16 -13.07
CA TRP A 87 4.88 -2.27 -12.25
C TRP A 87 4.08 -3.29 -13.07
N LYS A 88 4.57 -4.53 -13.16
CA LYS A 88 3.87 -5.65 -13.79
C LYS A 88 3.15 -6.47 -12.73
N SER A 89 1.84 -6.68 -12.90
CA SER A 89 1.13 -7.65 -12.06
C SER A 89 1.55 -9.06 -12.44
N GLN A 90 1.97 -9.84 -11.46
CA GLN A 90 1.98 -11.29 -11.58
C GLN A 90 0.58 -11.80 -11.24
N ALA A 91 -0.08 -12.45 -12.20
CA ALA A 91 -1.33 -13.13 -11.92
C ALA A 91 -1.01 -14.39 -11.12
N LYS A 92 -1.38 -14.42 -9.85
CA LYS A 92 -1.70 -15.65 -9.13
C LYS A 92 -3.16 -15.55 -8.74
N ASN A 93 -4.03 -15.84 -9.70
CA ASN A 93 -5.39 -16.26 -9.35
C ASN A 93 -5.26 -17.74 -9.01
N VAL A 94 -5.30 -18.06 -7.73
CA VAL A 94 -5.56 -19.45 -7.28
C VAL A 94 -7.07 -19.65 -7.34
#